data_AF-A0A519JW54-F1
#
_entry.id   AF-A0A519JW54-F1
#
_cell.length_a   1.000
_cell.length_b   1.000
_cell.length_c   1.000
_cell.angle_alpha   90.00
_cell.angle_beta   90.00
_cell.angle_gamma   90.00
#
_symmetry.space_group_name_H-M   'P 1'
#
loop_
_entity.id
_entity.type
_entity.pdbx_description
1 polymer ?
#
loop_
_entity_poly.entity_id
_entity_poly.type
_entity_poly.pdbx_seq_one_letter_code
_entity_poly.pdbx_strand_id
1 'polypeptide(L)' 'LERVMKTLYRIDDFQQVYFVIDSIEALKGETLKDFAPIYDRLQGAEAIPIETILPTDEVFTEGTQAYAGKGGRFAA' A
#
# COMPACT_ATOMS: atom_id res chain seq x y z
N LEU A 1 5.03 7.00 5.21
CA LEU A 1 4.18 6.08 6.00
C LEU A 1 2.69 6.17 5.66
N GLU A 2 2.08 7.36 5.62
CA GLU A 2 0.64 7.55 5.37
C GLU A 2 0.12 6.86 4.10
N ARG A 3 0.92 6.84 3.01
CA ARG A 3 0.59 6.08 1.79
C ARG A 3 0.26 4.62 2.10
N VAL A 4 1.11 3.93 2.86
CA VAL A 4 0.88 2.52 3.27
C VAL A 4 -0.37 2.43 4.15
N MET A 5 -0.49 3.32 5.15
CA MET A 5 -1.59 3.28 6.11
C MET A 5 -2.98 3.55 5.51
N LYS A 6 -3.04 4.26 4.38
CA LYS A 6 -4.28 4.56 3.67
C LYS A 6 -4.65 3.52 2.62
N THR A 7 -3.77 2.57 2.30
CA THR A 7 -3.99 1.65 1.17
C THR A 7 -4.81 0.45 1.59
N LEU A 8 -5.91 0.17 0.88
CA LEU A 8 -6.68 -1.06 1.07
C LEU A 8 -5.84 -2.29 0.70
N TYR A 9 -6.11 -3.42 1.36
CA TYR A 9 -5.42 -4.69 1.10
C TYR A 9 -6.43 -5.85 1.04
N ARG A 10 -6.02 -6.97 0.44
CA ARG A 10 -6.80 -8.23 0.42
C ARG A 10 -6.08 -9.27 1.27
N ILE A 11 -6.81 -9.98 2.11
CA ILE A 11 -6.22 -11.00 3.00
C ILE A 11 -6.10 -12.38 2.36
N ASP A 12 -6.85 -12.63 1.30
CA ASP A 12 -7.14 -13.97 0.78
C ASP A 12 -6.82 -14.13 -0.71
N ASP A 13 -5.98 -13.24 -1.24
CA ASP A 13 -5.58 -13.20 -2.65
C ASP A 13 -4.11 -12.73 -2.80
N PHE A 14 -3.55 -12.85 -4.00
CA PHE A 14 -2.26 -12.22 -4.29
C PHE A 14 -2.36 -10.70 -4.14
N GLN A 15 -1.33 -10.10 -3.53
CA GLN A 15 -1.29 -8.66 -3.35
C GLN A 15 -1.10 -7.98 -4.70
N GLN A 16 -1.93 -6.96 -4.97
CA GLN A 16 -1.82 -6.16 -6.19
C GLN A 16 -0.73 -5.08 -6.09
N VAL A 17 -0.24 -4.82 -4.87
CA VAL A 17 0.80 -3.84 -4.56
C VAL A 17 1.76 -4.41 -3.51
N TYR A 18 3.06 -4.12 -3.69
CA TYR A 18 4.11 -4.42 -2.73
C TYR A 18 4.86 -3.13 -2.43
N PHE A 19 5.01 -2.80 -1.15
CA PHE A 19 5.83 -1.66 -0.73
C PHE A 19 7.27 -2.11 -0.49
N VAL A 20 8.20 -1.43 -1.14
CA VAL A 20 9.64 -1.69 -1.02
C VAL A 20 10.21 -0.72 0.01
N ILE A 21 11.04 -1.26 0.91
CA ILE A 21 11.79 -0.48 1.90
C ILE A 21 13.28 -0.57 1.58
N ASP A 22 14.02 0.49 1.91
CA ASP A 22 15.47 0.54 1.66
C ASP A 22 16.23 -0.46 2.55
N SER A 23 15.83 -0.59 3.82
CA SER A 23 16.39 -1.56 4.75
C SER A 23 15.49 -1.80 5.96
N ILE A 24 15.80 -2.84 6.74
CA ILE A 24 15.12 -3.14 8.01
C ILE A 24 15.39 -2.05 9.06
N GLU A 25 16.60 -1.48 9.08
CA GLU A 25 16.96 -0.36 9.96
C GLU A 25 16.13 0.89 9.64
N ALA A 26 15.91 1.19 8.35
CA ALA A 26 15.07 2.30 7.93
C ALA A 26 13.62 2.10 8.38
N LEU A 27 13.07 0.90 8.18
CA LEU A 27 11.73 0.55 8.67
C LEU A 27 11.63 0.72 10.19
N LYS A 28 12.60 0.21 10.95
CA LYS A 28 12.64 0.37 12.41
C LYS A 28 12.70 1.84 12.82
N GLY A 29 13.53 2.65 12.14
CA GLY A 29 13.62 4.08 12.39
C GLY A 29 12.29 4.80 12.17
N GLU A 30 11.53 4.40 11.15
CA GLU A 30 10.20 4.93 10.90
C GLU A 30 9.20 4.51 11.98
N THR A 31 9.18 3.23 12.38
CA THR A 31 8.19 2.70 13.33
C THR A 31 8.41 3.12 14.79
N LEU A 32 9.56 3.71 15.11
CA LEU A 32 9.85 4.28 16.44
C LEU A 32 9.44 5.75 16.58
N LYS A 33 8.98 6.39 15.49
CA LYS A 33 8.50 7.79 15.54
C LYS A 33 7.14 7.86 16.23
N ASP A 34 6.79 9.06 16.70
CA ASP A 34 5.45 9.33 17.20
C ASP A 34 4.43 9.32 16.05
N PHE A 35 3.46 8.40 16.12
CA PHE A 35 2.42 8.26 15.11
C PHE A 35 1.18 9.09 15.42
N ALA A 36 1.05 9.71 16.60
CA ALA A 36 -0.14 10.50 16.95
C ALA A 36 -0.46 11.59 15.90
N PRO A 37 0.51 12.41 15.43
CA PRO A 37 0.22 13.41 14.39
C PRO A 37 -0.19 12.79 13.06
N ILE A 38 0.26 11.56 12.76
CA ILE A 38 -0.12 10.84 11.55
C ILE A 38 -1.57 10.36 11.68
N TYR A 39 -1.94 9.77 12.80
CA TYR A 39 -3.31 9.32 13.05
C TYR A 39 -4.31 10.47 12.98
N ASP A 40 -3.96 11.65 13.53
CA ASP A 40 -4.80 12.85 13.45
C ASP A 40 -5.08 13.25 11.99
N ARG A 41 -4.08 13.16 11.10
CA ARG A 41 -4.26 13.45 9.67
C ARG A 41 -5.03 12.36 8.92
N LEU A 42 -4.92 11.12 9.37
CA LEU A 42 -5.60 9.98 8.76
C LEU A 42 -7.06 9.85 9.20
N GLN A 43 -7.43 10.44 10.33
CA GLN A 43 -8.79 10.38 10.83
C GLN A 43 -9.78 11.01 9.83
N GLY A 44 -10.68 10.18 9.27
CA GLY A 44 -11.66 10.61 8.28
C GLY A 44 -11.10 10.79 6.86
N ALA A 45 -9.81 10.52 6.63
CA ALA A 45 -9.24 10.54 5.30
C ALA A 45 -9.75 9.35 4.46
N GLU A 46 -9.99 9.60 3.16
CA GLU A 46 -10.41 8.55 2.24
C GLU A 46 -9.31 7.50 2.04
N ALA A 47 -9.70 6.23 2.04
CA ALA A 47 -8.81 5.12 1.74
C ALA A 47 -8.43 5.11 0.26
N ILE A 48 -7.20 4.72 -0.03
CA ILE A 48 -6.67 4.56 -1.38
C ILE A 48 -7.02 3.14 -1.86
N PRO A 49 -7.70 2.98 -3.00
CA PRO A 49 -7.93 1.66 -3.59
C PRO A 49 -6.63 0.91 -3.82
N ILE A 50 -6.65 -0.41 -3.65
CA ILE A 50 -5.46 -1.28 -3.62
C ILE A 50 -4.62 -1.19 -4.91
N GLU A 51 -5.26 -0.96 -6.06
CA GLU A 51 -4.64 -0.85 -7.39
C GLU A 51 -4.15 0.56 -7.74
N THR A 52 -4.47 1.57 -6.94
CA THR A 52 -4.18 2.97 -7.30
C THR A 52 -2.68 3.24 -7.18
N ILE A 53 -2.09 3.75 -8.26
CA ILE A 53 -0.75 4.35 -8.30
C ILE A 53 -0.93 5.87 -8.22
N LEU A 54 -0.34 6.51 -7.21
CA LEU A 54 -0.39 7.96 -7.08
C LEU A 54 0.74 8.62 -7.87
N PRO A 55 0.57 9.87 -8.35
CA PRO A 55 1.65 10.61 -9.02
C PRO A 55 2.92 10.81 -8.17
N THR A 56 2.80 10.65 -6.85
CA THR A 56 3.91 10.77 -5.89
C THR A 56 4.60 9.44 -5.59
N ASP A 57 4.10 8.32 -6.11
CA ASP A 57 4.71 7.01 -5.89
C ASP A 57 5.95 6.84 -6.77
N GLU A 58 7.04 6.33 -6.19
CA GLU A 58 8.17 5.80 -6.95
C GLU A 58 7.87 4.35 -7.33
N VAL A 59 7.70 4.08 -8.63
CA VAL A 59 7.28 2.78 -9.14
C VAL A 59 8.47 2.06 -9.77
N PHE A 60 8.88 0.94 -9.17
CA PHE A 60 9.93 0.09 -9.73
C PHE A 60 9.43 -0.74 -10.93
N THR A 61 8.21 -1.28 -10.82
CA THR A 61 7.57 -2.09 -11.86
C THR A 61 6.07 -1.81 -11.87
N GLU A 62 5.55 -1.31 -12.99
CA GLU A 62 4.11 -1.20 -13.23
C GLU A 62 3.59 -2.50 -13.85
N GLY A 63 2.90 -3.31 -13.06
CA GLY A 63 2.29 -4.55 -13.51
C GLY A 63 0.97 -4.34 -14.26
N THR A 64 0.60 -5.27 -15.13
CA THR A 64 -0.63 -5.19 -15.95
C THR A 64 -1.94 -5.40 -15.17
N GLN A 65 -1.84 -5.82 -13.89
CA GLN A 65 -3.00 -6.24 -13.08
C GLN A 65 -3.84 -7.37 -13.70
N ALA A 66 -3.32 -8.10 -14.71
CA ALA A 66 -4.11 -9.05 -15.48
C ALA A 66 -4.74 -10.18 -14.65
N TYR A 67 -4.06 -10.67 -13.62
CA TYR A 67 -4.60 -11.68 -12.70
C TYR A 67 -5.83 -11.14 -11.93
N ALA A 68 -5.68 -9.98 -11.31
CA ALA A 68 -6.77 -9.32 -10.58
C ALA A 68 -7.94 -8.98 -11.52
N GLY A 69 -7.65 -8.46 -12.72
CA GLY A 69 -8.65 -8.11 -13.73
C GLY A 69 -9.43 -9.32 -14.28
N LYS A 70 -8.87 -10.54 -14.19
CA LYS A 70 -9.54 -11.80 -14.55
C LYS A 70 -10.42 -12.37 -13.42
N GLY A 71 -10.49 -11.70 -12.27
CA GLY A 71 -11.26 -12.16 -11.10
C GLY A 71 -10.40 -12.61 -9.92
N GLY A 72 -9.07 -12.45 -10.00
CA GLY A 72 -8.15 -12.79 -8.91
C GLY A 72 -8.26 -14.26 -8.52
N ARG A 73 -8.33 -14.54 -7.22
CA ARG A 73 -8.54 -15.92 -6.71
C ARG A 73 -9.80 -16.63 -7.22
N PHE A 74 -10.76 -15.89 -7.78
CA PHE A 74 -12.00 -16.44 -8.36
C PHE A 74 -11.93 -16.54 -9.89
N ALA A 75 -10.80 -16.20 -10.51
CA ALA A 75 -10.60 -16.39 -11.94
C ALA A 75 -10.70 -17.88 -12.27
N ALA A 76 -11.63 -18.23 -13.16
CA ALA A 76 -11.80 -19.58 -13.70
C ALA A 76 -10.74 -19.93 -14.76
#